data_AF-B2XX44-F1
#
_entry.id   AF-B2XX44-F1
#
_cell.length_a   1.000
_cell.length_b   1.000
_cell.length_c   1.000
_cell.angle_alpha   90.00
_cell.angle_beta   90.00
_cell.angle_gamma   90.00
#
_symmetry.space_group_name_H-M   'P 1'
#
loop_
_entity.id
_entity.type
_entity.pdbx_description
1 polymer ?
#
loop_
_entity_poly.entity_id
_entity_poly.type
_entity_poly.pdbx_seq_one_letter_code
_entity_poly.pdbx_strand_id
1 'polypeptide(L)'
;MKTFEQRFLNMLMKRGKYIKAERLYMDIIILLKESGIQNVYKYVRKAIYNMTPIMGVQVKKIKGAELIKPIFLNPQKAEKYAMQWLLKVVERKKLSGFANKVVEELKNAYNNKGAIMKEKWELYKQVRYATTFCRKTRRKPRTRRMRLRMLFRRKKWLKFGKF
;
A
#
# COMPACT_ATOMS: atom_id res chain seq x y z
N MET A 1 11.44 -16.78 7.13
CA MET A 1 10.63 -15.59 6.74
C MET A 1 10.41 -14.71 7.96
N LYS A 2 10.45 -13.37 7.87
CA LYS A 2 10.20 -12.49 9.02
C LYS A 2 8.71 -12.48 9.38
N THR A 3 8.38 -12.59 10.66
CA THR A 3 6.99 -12.52 11.14
C THR A 3 6.42 -11.10 10.95
N PHE A 4 5.09 -10.96 11.04
CA PHE A 4 4.44 -9.65 10.95
C PHE A 4 4.92 -8.68 12.03
N GLU A 5 5.03 -9.16 13.27
CA GLU A 5 5.47 -8.38 14.43
C GLU A 5 6.89 -7.87 14.25
N GLN A 6 7.82 -8.72 13.81
CA GLN A 6 9.18 -8.30 13.49
C GLN A 6 9.22 -7.23 12.41
N ARG A 7 8.35 -7.31 11.39
CA ARG A 7 8.28 -6.29 10.34
C ARG A 7 7.74 -4.97 10.88
N PHE A 8 6.74 -5.01 11.75
CA PHE A 8 6.18 -3.81 12.40
C PHE A 8 7.20 -3.16 13.36
N LEU A 9 7.88 -3.96 14.18
CA LEU A 9 8.93 -3.49 15.09
C LEU A 9 10.09 -2.85 14.32
N ASN A 10 10.55 -3.48 13.23
CA ASN A 10 11.58 -2.92 12.36
C ASN A 10 11.18 -1.57 11.75
N MET A 11 9.90 -1.33 11.51
CA MET A 11 9.39 -0.05 11.01
C MET A 11 9.37 1.04 12.09
N LEU A 12 9.09 0.68 13.35
CA LEU A 12 9.15 1.59 14.49
C LEU A 12 10.59 1.96 14.87
N MET A 13 11.56 1.08 14.58
CA MET A 13 12.96 1.27 14.91
C MET A 13 13.60 2.42 14.12
N LYS A 14 14.10 3.42 14.85
CA LYS A 14 14.91 4.52 14.31
C LYS A 14 16.37 4.35 14.71
N ARG A 15 17.30 4.53 13.75
CA ARG A 15 18.77 4.47 13.96
C ARG A 15 19.24 3.18 14.66
N GLY A 16 18.63 2.03 14.36
CA GLY A 16 19.02 0.73 14.93
C GLY A 16 18.69 0.51 16.42
N LYS A 17 17.94 1.41 17.06
CA LYS A 17 17.61 1.30 18.50
C LYS A 17 16.45 0.32 18.73
N TYR A 18 16.74 -0.98 18.78
CA TYR A 18 15.75 -2.04 18.98
C TYR A 18 14.98 -1.90 20.29
N ILE A 19 15.68 -1.75 21.43
CA ILE A 19 15.07 -1.70 22.77
C ILE A 19 14.01 -0.58 22.86
N LYS A 20 14.27 0.59 22.25
CA LYS A 20 13.29 1.70 22.24
C LYS A 20 12.08 1.39 21.38
N ALA A 21 12.27 0.70 20.26
CA ALA A 21 11.17 0.30 19.38
C ALA A 21 10.28 -0.76 20.02
N GLU A 22 10.90 -1.70 20.73
CA GLU A 22 10.19 -2.74 21.50
C GLU A 22 9.35 -2.13 22.63
N ARG A 23 9.91 -1.21 23.42
CA ARG A 23 9.15 -0.48 24.44
C ARG A 23 7.94 0.24 23.85
N LEU A 24 8.14 1.01 22.79
CA LEU A 24 7.04 1.69 22.09
C LEU A 24 5.97 0.72 21.58
N TYR A 25 6.38 -0.44 21.07
CA TYR A 25 5.45 -1.47 20.60
C TYR A 25 4.59 -2.02 21.75
N MET A 26 5.22 -2.30 22.90
CA MET A 26 4.51 -2.75 24.10
C MET A 26 3.56 -1.68 24.63
N ASP A 27 3.99 -0.42 24.68
CA ASP A 27 3.13 0.71 25.08
C ASP A 27 1.88 0.81 24.21
N ILE A 28 2.02 0.66 22.88
CA ILE A 28 0.88 0.66 21.95
C ILE A 28 -0.09 -0.49 22.26
N ILE A 29 0.41 -1.68 22.57
CA ILE A 29 -0.43 -2.84 22.91
C ILE A 29 -1.18 -2.59 24.21
N ILE A 30 -0.51 -2.08 25.23
CA ILE A 30 -1.11 -1.78 26.55
C ILE A 30 -2.25 -0.79 26.38
N LEU A 31 -2.01 0.34 25.69
CA LEU A 31 -3.02 1.36 25.43
C LEU A 31 -4.23 0.82 24.62
N LEU A 32 -4.00 -0.10 23.68
CA LEU A 32 -5.09 -0.76 22.96
C LEU A 32 -5.91 -1.69 23.86
N LYS A 33 -5.27 -2.39 24.81
CA LYS A 33 -5.96 -3.23 25.80
C LYS A 33 -6.79 -2.38 26.77
N GLU A 34 -6.23 -1.28 27.27
CA GLU A 34 -6.93 -0.31 28.12
C GLU A 34 -8.17 0.28 27.44
N SER A 35 -8.14 0.36 26.11
CA SER A 35 -9.28 0.80 25.30
C SER A 35 -10.40 -0.25 25.15
N GLY A 36 -10.33 -1.39 25.86
CA GLY A 36 -11.36 -2.44 25.85
C GLY A 36 -11.26 -3.44 24.69
N ILE A 37 -10.15 -3.47 23.95
CA ILE A 37 -9.99 -4.39 22.80
C ILE A 37 -9.48 -5.74 23.30
N GLN A 38 -10.34 -6.76 23.31
CA GLN A 38 -9.99 -8.11 23.78
C GLN A 38 -8.86 -8.76 22.95
N ASN A 39 -8.91 -8.65 21.62
CA ASN A 39 -7.96 -9.29 20.70
C ASN A 39 -7.09 -8.28 19.94
N VAL A 40 -6.14 -7.66 20.64
CA VAL A 40 -5.30 -6.57 20.11
C VAL A 40 -4.50 -6.99 18.87
N TYR A 41 -3.89 -8.18 18.85
CA TYR A 41 -3.11 -8.64 17.69
C TYR A 41 -3.93 -8.75 16.41
N LYS A 42 -5.14 -9.33 16.52
CA LYS A 42 -6.07 -9.45 15.39
C LYS A 42 -6.58 -8.08 14.95
N TYR A 43 -6.83 -7.19 15.91
CA TYR A 43 -7.27 -5.82 15.65
C TYR A 43 -6.22 -5.05 14.84
N VAL A 44 -4.96 -5.04 15.29
CA VAL A 44 -3.84 -4.37 14.62
C VAL A 44 -3.64 -4.93 13.20
N ARG A 45 -3.70 -6.25 13.05
CA ARG A 45 -3.58 -6.90 11.73
C ARG A 45 -4.70 -6.50 10.78
N LYS A 46 -5.94 -6.42 11.27
CA LYS A 46 -7.10 -5.98 10.47
C LYS A 46 -7.02 -4.49 10.13
N ALA A 47 -6.60 -3.64 11.07
CA ALA A 47 -6.38 -2.22 10.82
C ALA A 47 -5.32 -2.00 9.73
N ILE A 48 -4.18 -2.71 9.81
CA ILE A 48 -3.14 -2.64 8.77
C ILE A 48 -3.64 -3.16 7.43
N TYR A 49 -4.37 -4.28 7.41
CA TYR A 49 -4.99 -4.78 6.19
C TYR A 49 -5.88 -3.73 5.51
N ASN A 50 -6.71 -3.01 6.28
CA ASN A 50 -7.54 -1.93 5.74
C ASN A 50 -6.70 -0.81 5.10
N MET A 51 -5.54 -0.48 5.70
CA MET A 51 -4.61 0.52 5.17
C MET A 51 -3.83 0.03 3.93
N THR A 52 -3.69 -1.28 3.72
CA THR A 52 -2.88 -1.80 2.62
C THR A 52 -3.48 -1.52 1.23
N PRO A 53 -2.70 -0.94 0.29
CA PRO A 53 -3.09 -0.81 -1.09
C PRO A 53 -2.76 -2.08 -1.88
N ILE A 54 -3.66 -2.51 -2.77
CA ILE A 54 -3.47 -3.70 -3.62
C ILE A 54 -2.65 -3.36 -4.88
N MET A 55 -2.89 -2.17 -5.42
CA MET A 55 -2.25 -1.66 -6.62
C MET A 55 -1.50 -0.38 -6.29
N GLY A 56 -0.44 -0.13 -7.02
CA GLY A 56 0.32 1.11 -6.95
C GLY A 56 0.67 1.62 -8.34
N VAL A 57 1.52 2.63 -8.36
CA VAL A 57 1.95 3.31 -9.57
C VAL A 57 3.47 3.26 -9.65
N GLN A 58 4.00 2.93 -10.82
CA GLN A 58 5.42 3.06 -11.13
C GLN A 58 5.61 4.07 -12.25
N VAL A 59 6.44 5.08 -11.99
CA VAL A 59 6.90 6.03 -12.99
C VAL A 59 8.06 5.41 -13.77
N LYS A 60 7.99 5.41 -15.09
CA LYS A 60 9.05 4.95 -15.99
C LYS A 60 9.35 6.04 -17.01
N LYS A 61 10.62 6.42 -17.14
CA LYS A 61 11.08 7.34 -18.18
C LYS A 61 11.33 6.56 -19.47
N ILE A 62 10.67 6.93 -20.56
CA ILE A 62 10.84 6.31 -21.88
C ILE A 62 10.98 7.43 -22.92
N LYS A 63 12.12 7.46 -23.61
CA LYS A 63 12.41 8.41 -24.71
C LYS A 63 12.09 9.87 -24.36
N GLY A 64 12.57 10.34 -23.22
CA GLY A 64 12.39 11.72 -22.76
C GLY A 64 11.02 12.05 -22.14
N ALA A 65 10.03 11.17 -22.24
CA ALA A 65 8.72 11.34 -21.61
C ALA A 65 8.59 10.46 -20.36
N GLU A 66 7.90 10.97 -19.34
CA GLU A 66 7.56 10.21 -18.14
C GLU A 66 6.23 9.47 -18.35
N LEU A 67 6.27 8.14 -18.23
CA LEU A 67 5.10 7.29 -18.33
C LEU A 67 4.75 6.69 -16.97
N ILE A 68 3.52 6.92 -16.55
CA ILE A 68 2.97 6.43 -15.29
C ILE A 68 2.22 5.12 -15.59
N LYS A 69 2.70 4.00 -15.01
CA LYS A 69 2.10 2.67 -15.22
C LYS A 69 1.52 2.11 -13.92
N PRO A 70 0.27 1.60 -13.92
CA PRO A 70 -0.29 0.88 -12.78
C PRO A 70 0.34 -0.51 -12.64
N ILE A 71 0.66 -0.91 -11.41
CA ILE A 71 1.30 -2.20 -11.09
C ILE A 71 0.64 -2.82 -9.85
N PHE A 72 0.54 -4.15 -9.82
CA PHE A 72 0.13 -4.90 -8.63
C PHE A 72 1.29 -4.98 -7.64
N LEU A 73 1.02 -4.68 -6.37
CA LEU A 73 2.05 -4.70 -5.34
C LEU A 73 2.15 -6.10 -4.74
N ASN A 74 3.39 -6.55 -4.50
CA ASN A 74 3.61 -7.74 -3.69
C ASN A 74 3.08 -7.49 -2.26
N PRO A 75 2.45 -8.48 -1.60
CA PRO A 75 1.76 -8.27 -0.33
C PRO A 75 2.70 -7.74 0.77
N GLN A 76 3.92 -8.26 0.85
CA GLN A 76 4.92 -7.76 1.81
C GLN A 76 5.33 -6.30 1.56
N LYS A 77 5.39 -5.88 0.29
CA LYS A 77 5.68 -4.48 -0.07
C LYS A 77 4.48 -3.58 0.23
N ALA A 78 3.26 -4.04 -0.07
CA ALA A 78 2.02 -3.33 0.24
C ALA A 78 1.86 -3.08 1.75
N GLU A 79 2.10 -4.09 2.58
CA GLU A 79 2.12 -3.97 4.03
C GLU A 79 3.15 -2.94 4.50
N LYS A 80 4.36 -2.96 3.92
CA LYS A 80 5.41 -1.97 4.23
C LYS A 80 4.98 -0.54 3.86
N TYR A 81 4.34 -0.34 2.70
CA TYR A 81 3.82 0.97 2.30
C TYR A 81 2.78 1.49 3.28
N ALA A 82 1.84 0.65 3.72
CA ALA A 82 0.84 1.01 4.71
C ALA A 82 1.48 1.42 6.06
N MET A 83 2.46 0.66 6.54
CA MET A 83 3.19 1.01 7.78
C MET A 83 3.98 2.32 7.63
N GLN A 84 4.56 2.59 6.46
CA GLN A 84 5.24 3.86 6.19
C GLN A 84 4.28 5.05 6.21
N TRP A 85 3.06 4.89 5.68
CA TRP A 85 2.02 5.91 5.76
C TRP A 85 1.58 6.17 7.19
N LEU A 86 1.36 5.11 7.98
CA LEU A 86 1.06 5.22 9.40
C LEU A 86 2.08 6.10 10.13
N LEU A 87 3.38 5.83 9.96
CA LEU A 87 4.45 6.62 10.60
C LEU A 87 4.42 8.09 10.16
N LYS A 88 4.25 8.35 8.85
CA LYS A 88 4.20 9.72 8.31
C LYS A 88 3.01 10.51 8.84
N VAL A 89 1.85 9.88 8.98
CA VAL A 89 0.63 10.52 9.51
C VAL A 89 0.78 10.79 11.00
N VAL A 90 1.31 9.81 11.75
CA VAL A 90 1.57 9.93 13.18
C VAL A 90 2.56 11.05 13.48
N GLU A 91 3.62 11.20 12.69
CA GLU A 91 4.60 12.29 12.87
C GLU A 91 3.97 13.68 12.71
N ARG A 92 2.98 13.83 11.84
CA ARG A 92 2.29 15.11 11.60
C ARG A 92 1.20 15.43 12.63
N LYS A 93 0.74 14.45 13.40
CA LYS A 93 -0.32 14.65 14.40
C LYS A 93 0.17 15.48 15.59
N LYS A 94 -0.68 16.38 16.09
CA LYS A 94 -0.38 17.28 17.22
C LYS A 94 -0.62 16.69 18.62
N LEU A 95 -1.07 15.42 18.75
CA LEU A 95 -1.28 14.82 20.08
C LEU A 95 0.03 14.68 20.88
N SER A 96 -0.09 14.50 22.20
CA SER A 96 1.04 14.14 23.05
C SER A 96 1.27 12.62 23.05
N GLY A 97 2.54 12.20 23.03
CA GLY A 97 2.93 10.79 23.04
C GLY A 97 2.82 10.10 21.68
N PHE A 98 3.90 9.44 21.26
CA PHE A 98 3.93 8.73 19.98
C PHE A 98 3.00 7.51 19.97
N ALA A 99 2.99 6.74 21.06
CA ALA A 99 2.14 5.55 21.19
C ALA A 99 0.64 5.92 21.09
N ASN A 100 0.20 6.95 21.82
CA ASN A 100 -1.18 7.45 21.78
C ASN A 100 -1.63 7.82 20.35
N LYS A 101 -0.79 8.53 19.59
CA LYS A 101 -1.07 8.87 18.19
C LYS A 101 -1.27 7.63 17.32
N VAL A 102 -0.41 6.62 17.48
CA VAL A 102 -0.50 5.36 16.72
C VAL A 102 -1.79 4.64 17.04
N VAL A 103 -2.14 4.54 18.33
CA VAL A 103 -3.37 3.87 18.80
C VAL A 103 -4.61 4.52 18.21
N GLU A 104 -4.69 5.84 18.23
CA GLU A 104 -5.83 6.58 17.68
C GLU A 104 -5.94 6.38 16.16
N GLU A 105 -4.83 6.44 15.42
CA GLU A 105 -4.84 6.17 13.98
C GLU A 105 -5.19 4.71 13.67
N LEU A 106 -4.74 3.74 14.46
CA LEU A 106 -5.13 2.35 14.32
C LEU A 106 -6.63 2.15 14.56
N LYS A 107 -7.22 2.86 15.54
CA LYS A 107 -8.66 2.87 15.77
C LYS A 107 -9.42 3.45 14.58
N ASN A 108 -8.96 4.57 14.04
CA ASN A 108 -9.55 5.19 12.86
C ASN A 108 -9.46 4.28 11.63
N ALA A 109 -8.29 3.68 11.38
CA ALA A 109 -8.04 2.77 10.26
C ALA A 109 -8.88 1.49 10.35
N TYR A 110 -9.09 0.96 11.55
CA TYR A 110 -9.99 -0.18 11.75
C TYR A 110 -11.43 0.15 11.29
N ASN A 111 -11.88 1.36 11.58
CA ASN A 111 -13.18 1.89 11.16
C ASN A 111 -13.19 2.42 9.71
N ASN A 112 -12.13 2.18 8.93
CA ASN A 112 -11.95 2.69 7.56
C ASN A 112 -12.03 4.23 7.43
N LYS A 113 -11.70 4.94 8.51
CA LYS A 113 -11.65 6.40 8.58
C LYS A 113 -10.20 6.87 8.86
N GLY A 114 -9.99 8.18 8.86
CA GLY A 114 -8.70 8.78 9.20
C GLY A 114 -7.87 9.21 7.99
N ALA A 115 -6.72 9.82 8.27
CA ALA A 115 -5.85 10.40 7.25
C ALA A 115 -5.16 9.33 6.40
N ILE A 116 -4.84 8.18 6.99
CA ILE A 116 -4.18 7.07 6.27
C ILE A 116 -5.07 6.51 5.16
N MET A 117 -6.38 6.40 5.43
CA MET A 117 -7.33 5.97 4.41
C MET A 117 -7.40 6.98 3.26
N LYS A 118 -7.29 8.29 3.53
CA LYS A 118 -7.22 9.32 2.48
C LYS A 118 -6.01 9.11 1.57
N GLU A 119 -4.83 8.83 2.13
CA GLU A 119 -3.62 8.54 1.32
C GLU A 119 -3.83 7.30 0.42
N LYS A 120 -4.50 6.25 0.92
CA LYS A 120 -4.88 5.08 0.10
C LYS A 120 -5.82 5.46 -1.06
N TRP A 121 -6.84 6.28 -0.80
CA TRP A 121 -7.77 6.73 -1.83
C TRP A 121 -7.11 7.62 -2.88
N GLU A 122 -6.21 8.51 -2.46
CA GLU A 122 -5.40 9.35 -3.36
C GLU A 122 -4.53 8.48 -4.27
N LEU A 123 -3.89 7.45 -3.72
CA LEU A 123 -3.12 6.49 -4.51
C LEU A 123 -4.01 5.74 -5.51
N TYR A 124 -5.22 5.33 -5.15
CA TYR A 124 -6.15 4.72 -6.10
C TYR A 124 -6.64 5.69 -7.18
N LYS A 125 -6.80 6.98 -6.86
CA LYS A 125 -7.07 8.02 -7.87
C LYS A 125 -5.91 8.13 -8.87
N GLN A 126 -4.67 8.09 -8.40
CA GLN A 126 -3.48 8.06 -9.26
C GLN A 126 -3.41 6.79 -10.11
N VAL A 127 -3.71 5.61 -9.53
CA VAL A 127 -3.80 4.34 -10.28
C VAL A 127 -4.86 4.43 -11.38
N ARG A 128 -6.05 4.94 -11.07
CA ARG A 128 -7.13 5.15 -12.04
C ARG A 128 -6.65 6.06 -13.17
N TYR A 129 -6.01 7.18 -12.86
CA TYR A 129 -5.42 8.06 -13.86
C TYR A 129 -4.37 7.34 -14.73
N ALA A 130 -3.46 6.57 -14.13
CA ALA A 130 -2.45 5.81 -14.86
C ALA A 130 -3.07 4.77 -15.80
N THR A 131 -4.15 4.10 -15.37
CA THR A 131 -4.86 3.13 -16.21
C THR A 131 -5.53 3.79 -17.43
N THR A 132 -6.17 4.95 -17.25
CA THR A 132 -6.84 5.68 -18.34
C THR A 132 -5.81 6.28 -19.30
N PHE A 133 -4.71 6.83 -18.78
CA PHE A 133 -3.62 7.35 -19.57
C PHE A 133 -2.99 6.27 -20.46
N CYS A 134 -2.68 5.11 -19.90
CA CYS A 134 -2.17 3.96 -20.67
C CYS A 134 -3.15 3.47 -21.75
N ARG A 135 -4.48 3.58 -21.52
CA ARG A 135 -5.49 3.26 -22.54
C ARG A 135 -5.49 4.29 -23.67
N LYS A 136 -5.39 5.58 -23.36
CA LYS A 136 -5.39 6.67 -24.35
C LYS A 136 -4.13 6.70 -25.22
N THR A 137 -2.96 6.44 -24.64
CA THR A 137 -1.67 6.47 -25.36
C THR A 137 -1.39 5.21 -26.18
N ARG A 138 -2.18 4.13 -26.02
CA ARG A 138 -2.12 2.97 -26.92
C ARG A 138 -2.46 3.42 -28.34
N ARG A 139 -1.43 3.56 -29.19
CA ARG A 139 -1.61 3.81 -30.63
C ARG A 139 -2.54 2.73 -31.20
N LYS A 140 -3.68 3.14 -31.78
CA LYS A 140 -4.51 2.25 -32.60
C LYS A 140 -3.66 1.79 -33.79
N PRO A 141 -3.81 0.52 -34.25
CA PRO A 141 -3.10 0.06 -35.43
C PRO A 141 -3.47 0.96 -36.62
N ARG A 142 -2.48 1.62 -37.22
CA ARG A 142 -2.69 2.58 -38.31
C ARG A 142 -3.22 1.91 -39.58
N THR A 143 -2.90 0.64 -39.80
CA THR A 143 -3.27 -0.10 -41.01
C THR A 143 -4.06 -1.38 -40.71
N ARG A 144 -4.89 -1.82 -41.67
CA ARG A 144 -5.66 -3.08 -41.61
C ARG A 144 -4.74 -4.28 -41.39
N ARG A 145 -3.56 -4.29 -42.03
CA ARG A 145 -2.51 -5.32 -41.87
C ARG A 145 -1.94 -5.39 -40.45
N MET A 146 -1.68 -4.24 -39.81
CA MET A 146 -1.25 -4.20 -38.39
C MET A 146 -2.36 -4.69 -37.44
N ARG A 147 -3.61 -4.30 -37.72
CA ARG A 147 -4.78 -4.74 -36.93
C ARG A 147 -4.96 -6.25 -37.02
N LEU A 148 -4.87 -6.82 -38.22
CA LEU A 148 -4.92 -8.27 -38.45
C LEU A 148 -3.75 -8.99 -37.79
N ARG A 149 -2.50 -8.48 -37.88
CA ARG A 149 -1.33 -9.04 -37.17
C ARG A 149 -1.52 -9.09 -35.64
N MET A 150 -2.08 -8.04 -35.05
CA MET A 150 -2.36 -8.02 -33.61
C MET A 150 -3.47 -9.00 -33.23
N LEU A 151 -4.56 -9.08 -34.01
CA LEU A 151 -5.64 -10.03 -33.80
C LEU A 151 -5.16 -11.48 -33.96
N PHE A 152 -4.29 -11.74 -34.93
CA PHE A 152 -3.70 -13.05 -35.17
C PHE A 152 -2.75 -13.46 -34.05
N ARG A 153 -1.87 -12.56 -33.57
CA ARG A 153 -1.03 -12.80 -32.38
C ARG A 153 -1.88 -13.06 -31.12
N ARG A 154 -3.00 -12.34 -30.95
CA ARG A 154 -3.91 -12.51 -29.82
C ARG A 154 -4.67 -13.84 -29.88
N LYS A 155 -5.14 -14.26 -31.06
CA LYS A 155 -5.74 -15.60 -31.29
C LYS A 155 -4.73 -16.73 -31.08
N LYS A 156 -3.49 -16.57 -31.55
CA LYS A 156 -2.41 -17.53 -31.33
C LYS A 156 -2.09 -17.64 -29.84
N TRP A 157 -1.90 -16.53 -29.13
CA TRP A 157 -1.71 -16.52 -27.67
C TRP A 157 -2.85 -17.18 -26.88
N LEU A 158 -4.11 -16.99 -27.28
CA LEU A 158 -5.25 -17.63 -26.63
C LEU A 158 -5.30 -19.15 -26.84
N LYS A 159 -4.73 -19.65 -27.95
CA LYS A 159 -4.60 -21.10 -28.23
C LYS A 159 -3.41 -21.74 -27.52
N PHE A 160 -2.33 -20.99 -27.27
CA PHE A 160 -1.09 -21.50 -26.65
C PHE A 160 -0.95 -21.19 -25.14
N GLY A 161 -1.83 -20.37 -24.56
CA GLY A 161 -1.76 -19.95 -23.15
C GLY A 161 -2.74 -20.65 -22.19
N LYS A 162 -3.33 -21.77 -22.61
CA LYS A 162 -4.10 -22.69 -21.76
C LYS A 162 -3.33 -24.03 -21.67
N PHE A 163 -2.19 -24.00 -21.00
CA PHE A 163 -1.49 -25.16 -20.44
C PHE A 163 -0.83 -24.67 -19.16
#